data_AF-A0A072NV52-F1
#
_entry.id   AF-A0A072NV52-F1
#
_cell.length_a   1.000
_cell.length_b   1.000
_cell.length_c   1.000
_cell.angle_alpha   90.00
_cell.angle_beta   90.00
_cell.angle_gamma   90.00
#
_symmetry.space_group_name_H-M   'P 1'
#
loop_
_entity.id
_entity.type
_entity.pdbx_description
1 polymer ?
#
loop_
_entity_poly.entity_id
_entity_poly.type
_entity_poly.pdbx_seq_one_letter_code
_entity_poly.pdbx_strand_id
1 'polypeptide(L)'
;MVRSTALLVLSSVLLVGVVQAGHGWGGDNYGGNRPPWWNDDNGDNDNGNDNNDDNSNNINQGALFSSEASFNKATRILIAHAVLASLVWVIFIPSFAILLRLNLKSPTILKLHAIGQVVSYIIYIAAAGMGVWLAQQSAAFGIWNDPHPRLGLAILAIAFLQPIFGFVHHRIYKKRAQNSGAGKPSQAPGRTPVGRIHLWIGRILIALGIINGGLGIRLASYSPFQTDATSQKASIAYGTIAGSMFLLYLIFVIAFEIRRARFQLAHEEREREVVPKGTLPTYDESEESVGRGSPPSRYQ
;
A
#
# COMPACT_ATOMS: atom_id res chain seq x y z
N MET A 1 -4.55 18.10 19.79
CA MET A 1 -5.55 18.33 18.72
C MET A 1 -4.99 18.27 17.30
N VAL A 2 -3.75 18.70 17.00
CA VAL A 2 -3.20 18.77 15.63
C VAL A 2 -2.93 17.40 14.96
N ARG A 3 -2.83 16.30 15.73
CA ARG A 3 -2.57 14.95 15.17
C ARG A 3 -3.82 14.23 14.63
N SER A 4 -5.02 14.70 14.98
CA SER A 4 -6.28 14.06 14.59
C SER A 4 -6.83 14.61 13.27
N THR A 5 -6.50 15.87 12.93
CA THR A 5 -6.96 16.53 11.69
C THR A 5 -6.23 16.00 10.46
N ALA A 6 -4.94 15.64 10.58
CA ALA A 6 -4.17 15.05 9.48
C ALA A 6 -4.70 13.67 9.03
N LEU A 7 -5.33 12.91 9.93
CA LEU A 7 -5.95 11.62 9.61
C LEU A 7 -7.29 11.78 8.87
N LEU A 8 -8.01 12.86 9.14
CA LEU A 8 -9.30 13.13 8.50
C LEU A 8 -9.12 13.70 7.10
N VAL A 9 -8.16 14.60 6.89
CA VAL A 9 -7.91 15.20 5.56
C VAL A 9 -7.36 14.18 4.55
N LEU A 10 -6.55 13.21 4.97
CA LEU A 10 -6.13 12.12 4.07
C LEU A 10 -7.26 11.14 3.74
N SER A 11 -8.25 10.99 4.62
CA SER A 11 -9.36 10.04 4.43
C SER A 11 -10.41 10.58 3.44
N SER A 12 -10.66 11.89 3.43
CA SER A 12 -11.60 12.52 2.50
C SER A 12 -11.03 12.62 1.08
N VAL A 13 -9.72 12.82 0.91
CA VAL A 13 -9.09 12.79 -0.43
C VAL A 13 -9.13 11.39 -1.04
N LEU A 14 -9.02 10.33 -0.22
CA LEU A 14 -9.15 8.95 -0.70
C LEU A 14 -10.60 8.56 -1.01
N LEU A 15 -11.59 9.07 -0.27
CA LEU A 15 -13.01 8.78 -0.50
C LEU A 15 -13.59 9.51 -1.73
N VAL A 16 -13.14 10.74 -2.01
CA VAL A 16 -13.52 11.46 -3.23
C VAL A 16 -12.97 10.78 -4.49
N GLY A 17 -11.80 10.12 -4.41
CA GLY A 17 -11.27 9.31 -5.51
C GLY A 17 -12.09 8.05 -5.84
N VAL A 18 -12.81 7.46 -4.87
CA VAL A 18 -13.63 6.26 -5.12
C VAL A 18 -15.03 6.61 -5.64
N VAL A 19 -15.59 7.75 -5.21
CA VAL A 19 -16.90 8.22 -5.70
C VAL A 19 -16.78 8.81 -7.11
N GLN A 20 -15.66 9.45 -7.45
CA GLN A 20 -15.41 9.94 -8.81
C GLN A 20 -14.96 8.83 -9.78
N ALA A 21 -14.49 7.68 -9.29
CA ALA A 21 -14.24 6.49 -10.11
C ALA A 21 -15.51 5.70 -10.47
N GLY A 22 -16.66 6.06 -9.90
CA GLY A 22 -17.95 5.41 -10.14
C GLY A 22 -18.75 5.98 -11.32
N HIS A 23 -18.32 7.11 -11.90
CA HIS A 23 -18.93 7.71 -13.08
C HIS A 23 -17.82 7.98 -14.11
N GLY A 24 -17.76 7.16 -15.17
CA GLY A 24 -16.80 7.34 -16.28
C GLY A 24 -15.68 6.30 -16.37
N TRP A 25 -16.01 5.00 -16.35
CA TRP A 25 -15.15 3.95 -16.94
C TRP A 25 -15.63 3.62 -18.37
N GLY A 26 -16.01 4.65 -19.11
CA GLY A 26 -16.50 4.59 -20.48
C GLY A 26 -16.50 6.00 -21.04
N GLY A 27 -15.48 6.30 -21.85
CA GLY A 27 -15.27 7.59 -22.50
C GLY A 27 -14.82 8.67 -21.52
N ASP A 28 -13.52 8.94 -21.44
CA ASP A 28 -13.02 10.30 -21.31
C ASP A 28 -11.52 10.39 -21.57
N ASN A 29 -11.20 11.45 -22.31
CA ASN A 29 -9.94 11.78 -22.96
C ASN A 29 -8.82 12.02 -21.92
N TYR A 30 -8.03 11.00 -21.58
CA TYR A 30 -6.74 11.23 -20.91
C TYR A 30 -5.70 11.69 -21.94
N GLY A 31 -5.64 13.01 -22.14
CA GLY A 31 -4.55 13.69 -22.85
C GLY A 31 -3.30 13.74 -21.98
N GLY A 32 -2.31 12.89 -22.29
CA GLY A 32 -0.98 12.93 -21.68
C GLY A 32 -0.48 11.53 -21.33
N ASN A 33 0.53 11.05 -22.07
CA ASN A 33 1.10 9.70 -22.05
C ASN A 33 0.21 8.58 -22.63
N ARG A 34 -0.13 8.73 -23.91
CA ARG A 34 -0.61 7.62 -24.73
C ARG A 34 0.59 6.79 -25.23
N PRO A 35 0.54 5.45 -25.14
CA PRO A 35 1.58 4.62 -25.74
C PRO A 35 1.52 4.71 -27.28
N PRO A 36 2.65 4.52 -28.00
CA PRO A 36 2.75 4.63 -29.47
C PRO A 36 1.78 3.76 -30.30
N TRP A 37 1.04 2.84 -29.68
CA TRP A 37 0.19 1.85 -30.33
C TRP A 37 -1.31 2.02 -30.02
N TRP A 38 -1.70 3.20 -29.53
CA TRP A 38 -3.09 3.60 -29.30
C TRP A 38 -3.68 4.18 -30.60
N ASN A 39 -4.70 3.53 -31.20
CA ASN A 39 -5.47 4.06 -32.34
C ASN A 39 -6.83 4.60 -31.87
N ASP A 40 -7.18 5.80 -32.34
CA ASP A 40 -8.50 6.40 -32.14
C ASP A 40 -9.39 6.07 -33.35
N ASP A 41 -10.16 4.98 -33.29
CA ASP A 41 -11.32 4.79 -34.19
C ASP A 41 -12.58 5.20 -33.44
N ASN A 42 -12.81 6.51 -33.32
CA ASN A 42 -14.11 7.08 -33.01
C ASN A 42 -14.35 8.23 -33.99
N GLY A 43 -15.27 7.98 -34.93
CA GLY A 43 -15.44 8.78 -36.14
C GLY A 43 -16.07 10.15 -35.91
N ASP A 44 -15.59 11.09 -36.72
CA ASP A 44 -16.43 12.12 -37.31
C ASP A 44 -16.41 11.90 -38.82
N ASN A 45 -17.60 11.87 -39.41
CA ASN A 45 -17.81 11.78 -40.85
C ASN A 45 -17.17 13.00 -41.51
N ASP A 46 -16.20 12.80 -42.40
CA ASP A 46 -16.04 13.70 -43.53
C ASP A 46 -15.60 12.96 -44.79
N ASN A 47 -16.26 13.37 -45.86
CA ASN A 47 -16.20 12.84 -47.20
C ASN A 47 -14.84 13.15 -47.84
N GLY A 48 -14.04 12.12 -48.13
CA GLY A 48 -12.75 12.28 -48.80
C GLY A 48 -12.24 10.96 -49.34
N ASN A 49 -12.46 10.74 -50.64
CA ASN A 49 -11.76 9.72 -51.42
C ASN A 49 -10.27 10.06 -51.45
N ASP A 50 -9.43 9.26 -50.80
CA ASP A 50 -8.05 9.06 -51.20
C ASP A 50 -7.59 7.63 -50.85
N ASN A 51 -6.97 7.01 -51.85
CA ASN A 51 -6.34 5.70 -51.77
C ASN A 51 -5.02 5.79 -51.01
N ASN A 52 -4.68 4.68 -50.34
CA ASN A 52 -3.45 4.42 -49.59
C ASN A 52 -3.31 5.14 -48.23
N ASP A 53 -4.02 4.62 -47.24
CA ASP A 53 -3.58 4.68 -45.85
C ASP A 53 -3.09 3.30 -45.39
N ASP A 54 -1.83 2.99 -45.69
CA ASP A 54 -1.03 2.08 -44.87
C ASP A 54 -0.77 2.77 -43.53
N ASN A 55 -1.78 2.83 -42.67
CA ASN A 55 -1.63 3.31 -41.30
C ASN A 55 -2.50 2.49 -40.36
N SER A 56 -2.03 1.29 -40.05
CA SER A 56 -2.39 0.65 -38.79
C SER A 56 -1.11 0.22 -38.09
N ASN A 57 -0.73 0.94 -37.02
CA ASN A 57 0.14 0.40 -35.97
C ASN A 57 -0.61 -0.67 -35.15
N ASN A 58 -1.38 -1.53 -35.83
CA ASN A 58 -1.84 -2.79 -35.30
C ASN A 58 -0.60 -3.65 -35.15
N ILE A 59 -0.11 -3.80 -33.92
CA ILE A 59 0.87 -4.81 -33.58
C ILE A 59 0.17 -6.16 -33.79
N ASN A 60 0.17 -6.63 -35.02
CA ASN A 60 -0.32 -7.95 -35.35
C ASN A 60 0.58 -8.97 -34.66
N GLN A 61 0.00 -10.11 -34.28
CA GLN A 61 0.69 -11.24 -33.66
C GLN A 61 2.10 -11.51 -34.24
N GLY A 62 2.24 -11.40 -35.57
CA GLY A 62 3.49 -11.62 -36.31
C GLY A 62 4.58 -10.55 -36.13
N ALA A 63 4.24 -9.34 -35.68
CA ALA A 63 5.22 -8.29 -35.39
C ALA A 63 5.91 -8.50 -34.02
N LEU A 64 5.25 -9.18 -33.09
CA LEU A 64 5.74 -9.39 -31.72
C LEU A 64 6.34 -10.79 -31.52
N PHE A 65 5.82 -11.80 -32.24
CA PHE A 65 6.29 -13.19 -32.14
C PHE A 65 6.39 -13.85 -33.51
N SER A 66 7.47 -14.61 -33.72
CA SER A 66 7.77 -15.32 -34.97
C SER A 66 6.87 -16.54 -35.25
N SER A 67 6.00 -16.93 -34.31
CA SER A 67 5.05 -18.04 -34.50
C SER A 67 3.83 -17.90 -33.60
N GLU A 68 2.71 -18.50 -34.02
CA GLU A 68 1.49 -18.61 -33.22
C GLU A 68 1.74 -19.32 -31.89
N ALA A 69 2.58 -20.36 -31.87
CA ALA A 69 2.94 -21.09 -30.67
C ALA A 69 3.63 -20.20 -29.62
N SER A 70 4.56 -19.35 -30.06
CA SER A 70 5.24 -18.38 -29.18
C SER A 70 4.28 -17.35 -28.60
N PHE A 71 3.36 -16.83 -29.43
CA PHE A 71 2.33 -15.90 -29.00
C PHE A 71 1.36 -16.53 -27.97
N ASN A 72 0.91 -17.76 -28.23
CA ASN A 72 0.03 -18.50 -27.32
C ASN A 72 0.72 -18.74 -25.97
N LYS A 73 2.03 -19.04 -25.98
CA LYS A 73 2.84 -19.15 -24.76
C LYS A 73 2.90 -17.81 -24.00
N ALA A 74 3.17 -16.70 -24.69
CA ALA A 74 3.24 -15.38 -24.09
C ALA A 74 1.89 -14.96 -23.49
N THR A 75 0.78 -15.25 -24.17
CA THR A 75 -0.59 -15.01 -23.66
C THR A 75 -0.85 -15.77 -22.36
N ARG A 76 -0.42 -17.04 -22.27
CA ARG A 76 -0.53 -17.83 -21.01
C ARG A 76 0.32 -17.24 -19.89
N ILE A 77 1.53 -16.77 -20.20
CA ILE A 77 2.41 -16.09 -19.23
C ILE A 77 1.78 -14.79 -18.74
N LEU A 78 1.14 -14.01 -19.63
CA LEU A 78 0.41 -12.79 -19.26
C LEU A 78 -0.74 -13.07 -18.30
N ILE A 79 -1.55 -14.11 -18.59
CA ILE A 79 -2.64 -14.51 -17.70
C ILE A 79 -2.09 -14.95 -16.34
N ALA A 80 -1.04 -15.77 -16.32
CA ALA A 80 -0.40 -16.23 -15.08
C ALA A 80 0.17 -15.06 -14.25
N HIS A 81 0.83 -14.09 -14.90
CA HIS A 81 1.30 -12.86 -14.29
C HIS A 81 0.13 -12.09 -13.63
N ALA A 82 -0.93 -11.84 -14.40
CA ALA A 82 -2.08 -11.06 -13.93
C ALA A 82 -2.77 -11.72 -12.73
N VAL A 83 -2.99 -13.04 -12.79
CA VAL A 83 -3.62 -13.80 -11.71
C VAL A 83 -2.76 -13.80 -10.45
N LEU A 84 -1.46 -14.13 -10.56
CA LEU A 84 -0.57 -14.23 -9.40
C LEU A 84 -0.32 -12.86 -8.76
N ALA A 85 -0.10 -11.81 -9.55
CA ALA A 85 0.07 -10.46 -9.03
C ALA A 85 -1.20 -9.96 -8.33
N SER A 86 -2.37 -10.24 -8.90
CA SER A 86 -3.66 -9.88 -8.29
C SER A 86 -3.90 -10.64 -6.98
N LEU A 87 -3.67 -11.95 -6.94
CA LEU A 87 -3.80 -12.73 -5.71
C LEU A 87 -2.92 -12.17 -4.59
N VAL A 88 -1.68 -11.78 -4.90
CA VAL A 88 -0.78 -11.19 -3.90
C VAL A 88 -1.33 -9.85 -3.40
N TRP A 89 -1.50 -8.88 -4.29
CA TRP A 89 -1.77 -7.49 -3.87
C TRP A 89 -3.20 -7.21 -3.47
N VAL A 90 -4.16 -7.94 -4.04
CA VAL A 90 -5.58 -7.80 -3.73
C VAL A 90 -5.96 -8.67 -2.55
N ILE A 91 -5.50 -9.92 -2.48
CA ILE A 91 -6.01 -10.88 -1.50
C ILE A 91 -5.01 -11.13 -0.37
N PHE A 92 -3.81 -11.63 -0.66
CA PHE A 92 -2.91 -12.15 0.37
C PHE A 92 -2.31 -11.05 1.25
N ILE A 93 -1.69 -10.03 0.66
CA ILE A 93 -1.03 -8.95 1.42
C ILE A 93 -2.04 -8.23 2.34
N PRO A 94 -3.24 -7.82 1.86
CA PRO A 94 -4.23 -7.19 2.73
C PRO A 94 -4.76 -8.15 3.80
N SER A 95 -5.02 -9.42 3.48
CA SER A 95 -5.49 -10.42 4.45
C SER A 95 -4.49 -10.65 5.58
N PHE A 96 -3.21 -10.89 5.24
CA PHE A 96 -2.16 -11.05 6.24
C PHE A 96 -1.92 -9.77 7.04
N ALA A 97 -2.19 -8.59 6.48
CA ALA A 97 -2.16 -7.34 7.24
C ALA A 97 -3.34 -7.24 8.22
N ILE A 98 -4.56 -7.64 7.83
CA ILE A 98 -5.76 -7.61 8.69
C ILE A 98 -5.59 -8.53 9.90
N LEU A 99 -4.95 -9.68 9.77
CA LEU A 99 -4.77 -10.64 10.87
C LEU A 99 -4.23 -10.01 12.17
N LEU A 100 -3.25 -9.10 12.06
CA LEU A 100 -2.68 -8.41 13.23
C LEU A 100 -3.63 -7.38 13.88
N ARG A 101 -4.77 -7.11 13.27
CA ARG A 101 -5.78 -6.13 13.71
C ARG A 101 -7.00 -6.79 14.36
N LEU A 102 -7.08 -8.13 14.36
CA LEU A 102 -8.20 -8.89 14.95
C LEU A 102 -8.15 -9.01 16.49
N ASN A 103 -7.26 -8.26 17.17
CA ASN A 103 -7.05 -8.29 18.62
C ASN A 103 -6.70 -9.68 19.20
N LEU A 104 -6.29 -10.63 18.34
CA LEU A 104 -5.78 -11.92 18.75
C LEU A 104 -4.31 -11.76 19.14
N LYS A 105 -4.06 -11.51 20.44
CA LYS A 105 -2.69 -11.41 21.00
C LYS A 105 -2.08 -12.80 21.09
N SER A 106 -1.65 -13.35 19.95
CA SER A 106 -1.02 -14.67 19.88
C SER A 106 0.27 -14.62 19.06
N PRO A 107 1.36 -15.26 19.53
CA PRO A 107 2.60 -15.39 18.76
C PRO A 107 2.36 -16.13 17.44
N THR A 108 1.34 -16.98 17.36
CA THR A 108 0.94 -17.70 16.14
C THR A 108 0.47 -16.74 15.05
N ILE A 109 -0.30 -15.71 15.39
CA ILE A 109 -0.81 -14.73 14.42
C ILE A 109 0.33 -13.90 13.84
N LEU A 110 1.32 -13.53 14.67
CA LEU A 110 2.51 -12.85 14.19
C LEU A 110 3.34 -13.72 13.23
N LYS A 111 3.49 -15.02 13.54
CA LYS A 111 4.15 -15.96 12.63
C LYS A 111 3.40 -16.09 11.31
N LEU A 112 2.07 -16.22 11.37
CA LEU A 112 1.23 -16.32 10.17
C LEU A 112 1.33 -15.07 9.30
N HIS A 113 1.34 -13.88 9.92
CA HIS A 113 1.62 -12.63 9.22
C HIS A 113 2.99 -12.66 8.55
N ALA A 114 4.06 -12.94 9.30
CA ALA A 114 5.42 -12.90 8.77
C ALA A 114 5.65 -13.91 7.63
N ILE A 115 5.26 -15.18 7.84
CA ILE A 115 5.42 -16.25 6.85
C ILE A 115 4.52 -15.97 5.63
N GLY A 116 3.26 -15.61 5.86
CA GLY A 116 2.32 -15.29 4.77
C GLY A 116 2.80 -14.14 3.90
N GLN A 117 3.35 -13.09 4.50
CA GLN A 117 3.92 -11.95 3.77
C GLN A 117 5.16 -12.35 2.95
N VAL A 118 6.06 -13.16 3.52
CA VAL A 118 7.24 -13.66 2.79
C VAL A 118 6.85 -14.55 1.63
N VAL A 119 5.94 -15.50 1.83
CA VAL A 119 5.43 -16.38 0.75
C VAL A 119 4.75 -15.55 -0.34
N SER A 120 3.92 -14.58 0.04
CA SER A 120 3.27 -13.66 -0.91
C SER A 120 4.29 -12.89 -1.73
N TYR A 121 5.38 -12.43 -1.10
CA TYR A 121 6.45 -11.72 -1.79
C TYR A 121 7.20 -12.62 -2.77
N ILE A 122 7.46 -13.88 -2.43
CA ILE A 122 8.08 -14.86 -3.36
C ILE A 122 7.18 -15.08 -4.59
N ILE A 123 5.87 -15.25 -4.38
CA ILE A 123 4.90 -15.35 -5.48
C ILE A 123 4.94 -14.10 -6.35
N TYR A 124 5.04 -12.91 -5.74
CA TYR A 124 5.13 -11.66 -6.48
C TYR A 124 6.44 -11.50 -7.26
N ILE A 125 7.58 -12.01 -6.76
CA ILE A 125 8.82 -12.06 -7.53
C ILE A 125 8.62 -12.89 -8.80
N ALA A 126 7.97 -14.06 -8.70
CA ALA A 126 7.67 -14.89 -9.87
C ALA A 126 6.76 -14.16 -10.85
N ALA A 127 5.68 -13.53 -10.35
CA ALA A 127 4.78 -12.69 -11.15
C ALA A 127 5.55 -11.55 -11.84
N ALA A 128 6.36 -10.79 -11.11
CA ALA A 128 7.17 -9.71 -11.66
C ALA A 128 8.16 -10.22 -12.72
N GLY A 129 8.79 -11.37 -12.51
CA GLY A 129 9.66 -12.02 -13.50
C GLY A 129 8.94 -12.33 -14.82
N MET A 130 7.71 -12.84 -14.74
CA MET A 130 6.87 -13.05 -15.93
C MET A 130 6.53 -11.74 -16.65
N GLY A 131 6.20 -10.67 -15.90
CA GLY A 131 5.91 -9.35 -16.44
C GLY A 131 7.14 -8.70 -17.09
N VAL A 132 8.32 -8.82 -16.47
CA VAL A 132 9.60 -8.35 -17.01
C VAL A 132 9.92 -9.10 -18.31
N TRP A 133 9.73 -10.42 -18.34
CA TRP A 133 9.94 -11.21 -19.56
C TRP A 133 9.02 -10.75 -20.70
N LEU A 134 7.74 -10.50 -20.43
CA LEU A 134 6.81 -9.95 -21.44
C LEU A 134 7.25 -8.56 -21.92
N ALA A 135 7.64 -7.68 -21.00
CA ALA A 135 8.13 -6.35 -21.32
C ALA A 135 9.45 -6.38 -22.12
N GLN A 136 10.28 -7.41 -21.97
CA GLN A 136 11.46 -7.60 -22.83
C GLN A 136 11.04 -7.97 -24.26
N GLN A 137 10.03 -8.82 -24.44
CA GLN A 137 9.52 -9.17 -25.78
C GLN A 137 8.90 -7.97 -26.50
N SER A 138 8.29 -7.05 -25.73
CA SER A 138 7.64 -5.85 -26.26
C SER A 138 8.50 -4.58 -26.16
N ALA A 139 9.81 -4.71 -25.92
CA ALA A 139 10.69 -3.58 -25.64
C ALA A 139 10.74 -2.55 -26.78
N ALA A 140 10.79 -3.04 -28.04
CA ALA A 140 10.82 -2.20 -29.24
C ALA A 140 9.59 -1.31 -29.39
N PHE A 141 8.48 -1.69 -28.75
CA PHE A 141 7.23 -0.93 -28.80
C PHE A 141 7.15 0.13 -27.71
N GLY A 142 8.10 0.21 -26.77
CA GLY A 142 8.11 1.24 -25.73
C GLY A 142 7.31 0.86 -24.49
N ILE A 143 7.09 -0.44 -24.24
CA ILE A 143 6.38 -0.96 -23.05
C ILE A 143 6.94 -0.43 -21.72
N TRP A 144 8.25 -0.17 -21.64
CA TRP A 144 8.91 0.39 -20.47
C TRP A 144 8.51 1.84 -20.17
N ASN A 145 7.80 2.50 -21.08
CA ASN A 145 7.24 3.83 -20.88
C ASN A 145 5.88 3.83 -20.20
N ASP A 146 5.21 2.68 -20.16
CA ASP A 146 3.93 2.56 -19.47
C ASP A 146 4.12 2.64 -17.94
N PRO A 147 3.19 3.29 -17.21
CA PRO A 147 3.24 3.36 -15.74
C PRO A 147 3.18 1.99 -15.05
N HIS A 148 2.53 0.97 -15.61
CA HIS A 148 2.39 -0.35 -14.97
C HIS A 148 3.75 -1.04 -14.70
N PRO A 149 4.64 -1.27 -15.69
CA PRO A 149 5.93 -1.91 -15.40
C PRO A 149 6.83 -1.05 -14.49
N ARG A 150 6.81 0.27 -14.66
CA ARG A 150 7.60 1.18 -13.80
C ARG A 150 7.15 1.14 -12.35
N LEU A 151 5.85 1.28 -12.11
CA LEU A 151 5.27 1.23 -10.76
C LEU A 151 5.39 -0.17 -10.16
N GLY A 152 5.17 -1.23 -10.95
CA GLY A 152 5.34 -2.62 -10.52
C GLY A 152 6.76 -2.92 -10.02
N LEU A 153 7.79 -2.46 -10.74
CA LEU A 153 9.19 -2.61 -10.29
C LEU A 153 9.50 -1.78 -9.04
N ALA A 154 8.96 -0.57 -8.93
CA ALA A 154 9.10 0.25 -7.72
C ALA A 154 8.44 -0.44 -6.51
N ILE A 155 7.24 -1.00 -6.68
CA ILE A 155 6.53 -1.78 -5.66
C ILE A 155 7.37 -3.00 -5.26
N LEU A 156 7.92 -3.74 -6.22
CA LEU A 156 8.77 -4.92 -5.97
C LEU A 156 9.99 -4.56 -5.11
N ALA A 157 10.68 -3.46 -5.45
CA ALA A 157 11.86 -2.97 -4.76
C ALA A 157 11.54 -2.45 -3.34
N ILE A 158 10.48 -1.67 -3.18
CA ILE A 158 10.10 -1.12 -1.87
C ILE A 158 9.56 -2.24 -0.95
N ALA A 159 8.81 -3.20 -1.50
CA ALA A 159 8.30 -4.36 -0.76
C ALA A 159 9.43 -5.24 -0.20
N PHE A 160 10.59 -5.31 -0.87
CA PHE A 160 11.78 -6.01 -0.36
C PHE A 160 12.22 -5.51 1.02
N LEU A 161 12.05 -4.21 1.28
CA LEU A 161 12.46 -3.59 2.55
C LEU A 161 11.48 -3.90 3.70
N GLN A 162 10.25 -4.33 3.38
CA GLN A 162 9.21 -4.57 4.39
C GLN A 162 9.59 -5.65 5.42
N PRO A 163 10.05 -6.86 5.02
CA PRO A 163 10.49 -7.88 5.96
C PRO A 163 11.66 -7.41 6.85
N ILE A 164 12.60 -6.63 6.30
CA ILE A 164 13.74 -6.09 7.03
C ILE A 164 13.25 -5.14 8.13
N PHE A 165 12.39 -4.19 7.80
CA PHE A 165 11.83 -3.26 8.77
C PHE A 165 10.97 -3.97 9.83
N GLY A 166 10.18 -4.97 9.41
CA GLY A 166 9.39 -5.82 10.31
C GLY A 166 10.27 -6.57 11.30
N PHE A 167 11.36 -7.19 10.83
CA PHE A 167 12.31 -7.92 11.65
C PHE A 167 13.03 -7.01 12.65
N VAL A 168 13.56 -5.88 12.21
CA VAL A 168 14.23 -4.89 13.07
C VAL A 168 13.27 -4.37 14.13
N HIS A 169 12.04 -4.01 13.75
CA HIS A 169 11.01 -3.60 14.69
C HIS A 169 10.74 -4.67 15.74
N HIS A 170 10.52 -5.92 15.31
CA HIS A 170 10.20 -7.03 16.21
C HIS A 170 11.35 -7.33 17.18
N ARG A 171 12.60 -7.32 16.73
CA ARG A 171 13.78 -7.55 17.57
C ARG A 171 13.91 -6.49 18.67
N ILE A 172 13.73 -5.20 18.31
CA ILE A 172 13.78 -4.10 19.27
C ILE A 172 12.61 -4.21 20.27
N TYR A 173 11.39 -4.50 19.79
CA TYR A 173 10.21 -4.66 20.64
C TYR A 173 10.42 -5.79 21.66
N LYS A 174 10.88 -6.96 21.21
CA LYS A 174 11.16 -8.12 22.07
C LYS A 174 12.21 -7.79 23.14
N LYS A 175 13.31 -7.12 22.76
CA LYS A 175 14.35 -6.69 23.71
C LYS A 175 13.79 -5.74 24.77
N ARG A 176 12.96 -4.77 24.38
CA ARG A 176 12.30 -3.84 25.32
C ARG A 176 11.35 -4.58 26.27
N ALA A 177 10.52 -5.48 25.75
CA ALA A 177 9.59 -6.26 26.56
C ALA A 177 10.32 -7.13 27.60
N GLN A 178 11.43 -7.78 27.21
CA GLN A 178 12.25 -8.57 28.11
C GLN A 178 12.92 -7.72 29.19
N ASN A 179 13.46 -6.55 28.83
CA ASN A 179 14.10 -5.65 29.78
C ASN A 179 13.10 -5.09 30.80
N SER A 180 11.91 -4.66 30.36
CA SER A 180 10.84 -4.20 31.25
C SER A 180 10.40 -5.30 32.22
N GLY A 181 10.25 -6.55 31.75
CA GLY A 181 9.92 -7.69 32.63
C GLY A 181 11.03 -8.05 33.61
N ALA A 182 12.28 -7.76 33.29
CA ALA A 182 13.45 -8.00 34.15
C ALA A 182 13.85 -6.79 35.02
N GLY A 183 13.03 -5.72 35.06
CA GLY A 183 13.34 -4.49 35.82
C GLY A 183 14.55 -3.70 35.30
N LYS A 184 15.06 -4.00 34.10
CA LYS A 184 16.21 -3.30 33.52
C LYS A 184 15.78 -1.96 32.91
N PRO A 185 16.56 -0.87 33.09
CA PRO A 185 16.24 0.42 32.51
C PRO A 185 16.16 0.30 30.99
N SER A 186 14.97 0.52 30.43
CA SER A 186 14.71 0.48 29.00
C SER A 186 13.44 1.24 28.65
N GLN A 187 13.34 1.70 27.39
CA GLN A 187 12.10 2.28 26.89
C GLN A 187 10.96 1.26 26.93
N ALA A 188 9.75 1.70 27.27
CA ALA A 188 8.57 0.83 27.29
C ALA A 188 8.38 0.07 25.96
N PRO A 189 7.91 -1.20 26.01
CA PRO A 189 7.64 -1.99 24.82
C PRO A 189 6.53 -1.33 24.00
N GLY A 190 6.88 -0.93 22.77
CA GLY A 190 5.96 -0.18 21.91
C GLY A 190 6.46 -0.05 20.48
N ARG A 191 5.74 0.74 19.68
CA ARG A 191 6.10 1.00 18.28
C ARG A 191 7.44 1.72 18.21
N THR A 192 8.38 1.13 17.47
CA THR A 192 9.67 1.77 17.18
C THR A 192 9.52 2.74 16.00
N PRO A 193 10.46 3.67 15.77
CA PRO A 193 10.48 4.49 14.56
C PRO A 193 10.42 3.64 13.28
N VAL A 194 11.22 2.57 13.21
CA VAL A 194 11.20 1.60 12.09
C VAL A 194 9.85 0.89 11.97
N GLY A 195 9.20 0.56 13.09
CA GLY A 195 7.85 -0.02 13.07
C GLY A 195 6.79 0.92 12.51
N ARG A 196 6.95 2.25 12.69
CA ARG A 196 6.07 3.24 12.05
C ARG A 196 6.30 3.31 10.55
N ILE A 197 7.57 3.30 10.11
CA ILE A 197 7.94 3.27 8.70
C ILE A 197 7.38 2.02 8.02
N HIS A 198 7.61 0.84 8.61
CA HIS A 198 7.05 -0.44 8.15
C HIS A 198 5.52 -0.34 7.95
N LEU A 199 4.79 0.12 8.97
CA LEU A 199 3.34 0.21 8.94
C LEU A 199 2.82 1.16 7.84
N TRP A 200 3.42 2.33 7.67
CA TRP A 200 2.99 3.30 6.65
C TRP A 200 3.36 2.89 5.24
N ILE A 201 4.58 2.40 5.02
CA ILE A 201 4.97 1.88 3.71
C ILE A 201 4.09 0.68 3.33
N GLY A 202 3.78 -0.23 4.26
CA GLY A 202 2.86 -1.34 3.99
C GLY A 202 1.47 -0.88 3.55
N ARG A 203 0.92 0.20 4.15
CA ARG A 203 -0.36 0.80 3.73
C ARG A 203 -0.29 1.36 2.32
N ILE A 204 0.77 2.11 2.02
CA ILE A 204 0.99 2.72 0.70
C ILE A 204 1.15 1.62 -0.35
N LEU A 205 1.93 0.58 -0.06
CA LEU A 205 2.15 -0.55 -0.96
C LEU A 205 0.85 -1.30 -1.30
N ILE A 206 -0.07 -1.51 -0.34
CA ILE A 206 -1.37 -2.12 -0.63
C ILE A 206 -2.15 -1.29 -1.67
N ALA A 207 -2.24 0.03 -1.46
CA ALA A 207 -2.94 0.91 -2.39
C ALA A 207 -2.26 0.92 -3.77
N LEU A 208 -0.93 1.08 -3.80
CA LEU A 208 -0.16 1.09 -5.05
C LEU A 208 -0.25 -0.25 -5.79
N GLY A 209 -0.23 -1.38 -5.08
CA GLY A 209 -0.38 -2.71 -5.67
C GLY A 209 -1.72 -2.90 -6.37
N ILE A 210 -2.80 -2.41 -5.77
CA ILE A 210 -4.14 -2.45 -6.37
C ILE A 210 -4.21 -1.51 -7.59
N ILE A 211 -3.71 -0.29 -7.47
CA ILE A 211 -3.65 0.66 -8.60
C ILE A 211 -2.83 0.05 -9.75
N ASN A 212 -1.68 -0.55 -9.43
CA ASN A 212 -0.83 -1.17 -10.43
C ASN A 212 -1.49 -2.36 -11.13
N GLY A 213 -2.31 -3.16 -10.43
CA GLY A 213 -3.08 -4.22 -11.07
C GLY A 213 -4.13 -3.68 -12.05
N GLY A 214 -4.83 -2.60 -11.69
CA GLY A 214 -5.74 -1.89 -12.59
C GLY A 214 -5.03 -1.32 -13.83
N LEU A 215 -3.85 -0.72 -13.65
CA LEU A 215 -3.00 -0.26 -14.76
C LEU A 215 -2.56 -1.42 -15.66
N GLY A 216 -2.31 -2.61 -15.11
CA GLY A 216 -1.96 -3.81 -15.88
C GLY A 216 -3.12 -4.31 -16.75
N ILE A 217 -4.36 -4.24 -16.24
CA ILE A 217 -5.56 -4.58 -17.02
C ILE A 217 -5.79 -3.56 -18.13
N ARG A 218 -5.61 -2.27 -17.84
CA ARG A 218 -5.62 -1.22 -18.86
C ARG A 218 -4.54 -1.48 -19.92
N LEU A 219 -3.33 -1.83 -19.52
CA LEU A 219 -2.24 -2.17 -20.45
C LEU A 219 -2.59 -3.39 -21.32
N ALA A 220 -3.24 -4.39 -20.74
CA ALA A 220 -3.69 -5.56 -21.49
C ALA A 220 -4.79 -5.24 -22.51
N SER A 221 -5.65 -4.23 -22.25
CA SER A 221 -6.80 -3.93 -23.11
C SER A 221 -6.44 -3.44 -24.50
N TYR A 222 -5.31 -2.76 -24.63
CA TYR A 222 -4.80 -2.28 -25.91
C TYR A 222 -3.57 -3.10 -26.38
N SER A 223 -3.35 -4.26 -25.78
CA SER A 223 -2.26 -5.17 -26.15
C SER A 223 -2.75 -6.23 -27.15
N PRO A 224 -1.87 -6.80 -27.99
CA PRO A 224 -2.27 -7.86 -28.91
C PRO A 224 -2.67 -9.16 -28.20
N PHE A 225 -2.43 -9.30 -26.89
CA PHE A 225 -2.66 -10.53 -26.12
C PHE A 225 -4.12 -10.76 -25.72
N GLN A 226 -4.96 -9.72 -25.74
CA GLN A 226 -6.33 -9.80 -25.25
C GLN A 226 -7.27 -9.00 -26.15
N THR A 227 -8.52 -9.44 -26.22
CA THR A 227 -9.58 -8.65 -26.87
C THR A 227 -10.15 -7.63 -25.90
N ASP A 228 -10.81 -6.59 -26.43
CA ASP A 228 -11.53 -5.60 -25.63
C ASP A 228 -12.56 -6.24 -24.71
N ALA A 229 -13.31 -7.23 -25.22
CA ALA A 229 -14.32 -7.95 -24.46
C ALA A 229 -13.72 -8.73 -23.29
N THR A 230 -12.55 -9.37 -23.47
CA THR A 230 -11.86 -10.07 -22.38
C THR A 230 -11.35 -9.08 -21.34
N SER A 231 -10.77 -7.97 -21.78
CA SER A 231 -10.19 -6.96 -20.90
C SER A 231 -11.26 -6.21 -20.10
N GLN A 232 -12.42 -5.95 -20.69
CA GLN A 232 -13.58 -5.38 -19.99
C GLN A 232 -14.08 -6.31 -18.88
N LYS A 233 -14.23 -7.61 -19.17
CA LYS A 233 -14.62 -8.61 -18.16
C LYS A 233 -13.59 -8.69 -17.03
N ALA A 234 -12.30 -8.69 -17.36
CA ALA A 234 -11.22 -8.68 -16.38
C ALA A 234 -11.24 -7.41 -15.52
N SER A 235 -11.47 -6.23 -16.12
CA SER A 235 -11.58 -4.96 -15.42
C SER A 235 -12.73 -4.95 -14.41
N ILE A 236 -13.93 -5.38 -14.82
CA ILE A 236 -15.09 -5.47 -13.94
C ILE A 236 -14.82 -6.42 -12.78
N ALA A 237 -14.36 -7.64 -13.07
CA ALA A 237 -14.08 -8.63 -12.04
C ALA A 237 -13.00 -8.16 -11.05
N TYR A 238 -11.91 -7.60 -11.57
CA TYR A 238 -10.83 -7.05 -10.75
C TYR A 238 -11.31 -5.90 -9.88
N GLY A 239 -12.00 -4.92 -10.47
CA GLY A 239 -12.50 -3.74 -9.77
C GLY A 239 -13.44 -4.10 -8.62
N THR A 240 -14.39 -5.02 -8.85
CA THR A 240 -15.32 -5.47 -7.80
C THR A 240 -14.58 -6.15 -6.65
N ILE A 241 -13.67 -7.08 -6.94
CA ILE A 241 -12.92 -7.84 -5.91
C ILE A 241 -11.96 -6.91 -5.16
N ALA A 242 -11.19 -6.11 -5.89
CA ALA A 242 -10.21 -5.20 -5.32
C ALA A 242 -10.85 -4.10 -4.48
N GLY A 243 -11.93 -3.49 -4.98
CA GLY A 243 -12.70 -2.49 -4.23
C GLY A 243 -13.28 -3.06 -2.93
N SER A 244 -13.91 -4.24 -3.00
CA SER A 244 -14.48 -4.90 -1.83
C SER A 244 -13.42 -5.25 -0.78
N MET A 245 -12.29 -5.82 -1.20
CA MET A 245 -11.22 -6.21 -0.28
C MET A 245 -10.49 -5.00 0.30
N PHE A 246 -10.30 -3.93 -0.48
CA PHE A 246 -9.70 -2.69 0.02
C PHE A 246 -10.62 -2.01 1.04
N LEU A 247 -11.93 -1.99 0.79
CA LEU A 247 -12.91 -1.47 1.75
C LEU A 247 -12.89 -2.27 3.06
N LEU A 248 -12.87 -3.61 2.97
CA LEU A 248 -12.73 -4.48 4.14
C LEU A 248 -11.45 -4.16 4.92
N TYR A 249 -10.32 -4.02 4.22
CA TYR A 249 -9.05 -3.63 4.81
C TYR A 249 -9.12 -2.28 5.53
N LEU A 250 -9.73 -1.26 4.91
CA LEU A 250 -9.92 0.07 5.51
C LEU A 250 -10.77 0.00 6.78
N ILE A 251 -11.88 -0.74 6.75
CA ILE A 251 -12.74 -0.94 7.92
C ILE A 251 -11.93 -1.49 9.10
N PHE A 252 -11.14 -2.54 8.89
CA PHE A 252 -10.30 -3.11 9.94
C PHE A 252 -9.19 -2.16 10.42
N VAL A 253 -8.58 -1.40 9.50
CA VAL A 253 -7.57 -0.41 9.86
C VAL A 253 -8.17 0.70 10.73
N ILE A 254 -9.30 1.27 10.32
CA ILE A 254 -9.95 2.37 11.04
C ILE A 254 -10.48 1.89 12.39
N ALA A 255 -11.19 0.76 12.42
CA ALA A 255 -11.71 0.17 13.65
C ALA A 255 -10.58 -0.10 14.66
N PHE A 256 -9.44 -0.60 14.20
CA PHE A 256 -8.28 -0.85 15.05
C PHE A 256 -7.68 0.45 15.64
N GLU A 257 -7.53 1.50 14.84
CA GLU A 257 -6.98 2.78 15.32
C GLU A 257 -7.96 3.48 16.30
N ILE A 258 -9.27 3.44 16.04
CA ILE A 258 -10.30 3.97 16.96
C ILE A 258 -10.23 3.24 18.30
N ARG A 259 -10.21 1.90 18.29
CA ARG A 259 -10.11 1.10 19.52
C ARG A 259 -8.86 1.43 20.31
N ARG A 260 -7.72 1.59 19.61
CA ARG A 260 -6.45 1.95 20.23
C ARG A 260 -6.49 3.35 20.87
N ALA A 261 -7.05 4.34 20.18
CA ALA A 261 -7.19 5.70 20.71
C ALA A 261 -8.04 5.71 21.98
N ARG A 262 -9.17 5.00 21.97
CA ARG A 262 -10.04 4.85 23.16
C ARG A 262 -9.32 4.21 24.34
N PHE A 263 -8.49 3.20 24.10
CA PHE A 263 -7.72 2.55 25.17
C PHE A 263 -6.64 3.46 25.77
N GLN A 264 -6.03 4.33 24.97
CA GLN A 264 -5.05 5.31 25.45
C GLN A 264 -5.70 6.39 26.31
N LEU A 265 -6.83 6.95 25.85
CA LEU A 265 -7.59 7.95 26.61
C LEU A 265 -8.04 7.39 27.97
N ALA A 266 -8.60 6.17 27.99
CA ALA A 266 -9.03 5.53 29.23
C ALA A 266 -7.86 5.15 30.19
N HIS A 267 -6.62 5.12 29.71
CA HIS A 267 -5.44 4.94 30.56
C HIS A 267 -4.96 6.28 31.13
N GLU A 268 -4.95 7.33 30.29
CA GLU A 268 -4.61 8.70 30.72
C GLU A 268 -5.61 9.24 31.75
N GLU A 269 -6.91 8.97 31.58
CA GLU A 269 -7.95 9.33 32.56
C GLU A 269 -7.72 8.64 33.91
N ARG A 270 -7.41 7.33 33.89
CA ARG A 270 -7.10 6.58 35.12
C ARG A 270 -5.85 7.08 35.81
N GLU A 271 -4.80 7.40 35.06
CA GLU A 271 -3.56 7.96 35.62
C GLU A 271 -3.80 9.34 36.26
N ARG A 272 -4.65 10.18 35.65
CA ARG A 272 -5.08 11.48 36.21
C ARG A 272 -6.00 11.35 37.43
N GLU A 273 -6.74 10.25 37.57
CA GLU A 273 -7.56 10.01 38.76
C GLU A 273 -6.70 9.52 39.93
N VAL A 274 -5.68 8.72 39.65
CA VAL A 274 -4.71 8.21 40.64
C VAL A 274 -3.77 9.31 41.14
N VAL A 275 -3.45 10.31 40.32
CA VAL A 275 -2.72 11.52 40.75
C VAL A 275 -3.75 12.59 41.14
N PRO A 276 -3.99 12.87 42.44
CA PRO A 276 -5.04 13.79 42.85
C PRO A 276 -4.86 15.16 42.19
N LYS A 277 -5.95 15.76 41.71
CA LYS A 277 -5.98 17.11 41.10
C LYS A 277 -5.40 18.23 41.98
N GLY A 278 -5.14 17.97 43.27
CA GLY A 278 -4.52 18.90 44.22
C GLY A 278 -3.01 18.78 44.38
N THR A 279 -2.31 17.93 43.61
CA THR A 279 -0.85 17.69 43.76
C THR A 279 0.01 18.41 42.71
N LEU A 280 -0.59 19.32 41.92
CA LEU A 280 0.22 20.24 41.12
C LEU A 280 0.79 21.28 42.09
N PRO A 281 2.12 21.50 42.13
CA PRO A 281 2.67 22.60 42.91
C PRO A 281 2.01 23.88 42.39
N THR A 282 1.27 24.56 43.26
CA THR A 282 0.93 25.95 43.02
C THR A 282 2.26 26.69 42.92
N TYR A 283 2.39 27.57 41.92
CA TYR A 283 3.64 28.28 41.62
C TYR A 283 4.19 29.13 42.78
N ASP A 284 3.43 29.29 43.87
CA ASP A 284 3.84 30.02 45.07
C ASP A 284 4.76 29.20 46.01
N GLU A 285 4.81 27.86 45.92
CA GLU A 285 5.56 27.04 46.90
C GLU A 285 7.08 26.96 46.65
N SER A 286 7.59 27.53 45.55
CA SER A 286 9.04 27.55 45.24
C SER A 286 9.80 28.80 45.70
N GLU A 287 9.11 29.87 46.15
CA GLU A 287 9.80 31.10 46.57
C GLU A 287 10.02 31.22 48.09
N GLU A 288 9.39 30.40 48.93
CA GLU A 288 9.55 30.51 50.40
C GLU A 288 10.81 29.82 50.97
N SER A 289 11.52 28.98 50.21
CA SER A 289 12.74 28.31 50.74
C SER A 289 14.07 29.04 50.47
N VAL A 290 14.05 30.20 49.80
CA VAL A 290 15.24 31.03 49.54
C VAL A 290 15.22 32.26 50.45
N GLY A 291 15.18 32.06 51.77
CA GLY A 291 15.07 33.22 52.66
C GLY A 291 14.96 32.95 54.15
N ARG A 292 15.84 32.13 54.73
CA ARG A 292 16.06 32.19 56.18
C ARG A 292 17.55 32.18 56.49
N GLY A 293 18.08 33.39 56.65
CA GLY A 293 19.46 33.62 57.06
C GLY A 293 19.76 32.96 58.40
N SER A 294 20.91 32.30 58.46
CA SER A 294 21.50 31.79 59.70
C SER A 294 21.86 32.96 60.63
N PRO A 295 21.50 32.92 61.93
CA PRO A 295 22.03 33.87 62.90
C PRO A 295 23.47 33.48 63.32
N PRO A 296 24.28 34.44 63.79
CA PRO A 296 25.69 34.22 64.09
C PRO A 296 25.87 33.58 65.47
N SER A 297 26.70 32.55 65.55
CA SER A 297 27.20 32.02 66.84
C SER A 297 28.61 32.58 67.09
N ARG A 298 28.67 33.46 68.09
CA ARG A 298 29.86 33.98 68.79
C ARG A 298 30.34 32.96 69.84
N TYR A 299 31.66 32.91 70.05
CA TYR A 299 32.46 32.59 71.27
C TYR A 299 31.86 31.57 72.26
N GLN A 300 32.51 30.45 72.59
CA GLN A 300 33.77 30.28 73.35
C GLN A 300 34.31 28.86 73.14
#